data_AF-G5LXA5-F1
#
_entry.id   AF-G5LXA5-F1
#
_cell.length_a   1.000
_cell.length_b   1.000
_cell.length_c   1.000
_cell.angle_alpha   90.00
_cell.angle_beta   90.00
_cell.angle_gamma   90.00
#
_symmetry.space_group_name_H-M   'P 1'
#
loop_
_entity.id
_entity.type
_entity.pdbx_description
1 polymer ?
#
loop_
_entity_poly.entity_id
_entity_poly.type
_entity_poly.pdbx_seq_one_letter_code
_entity_poly.pdbx_strand_id
1 'polypeptide(L)' 'PWSNAVITAVITALESRKGEHPLLDEHIEWAIAQQIEKRNACIIEVQLPKKQRLVRVIEKGLVRDA' A
#
# COMPACT_ATOMS: atom_id res chain seq x y z
N PRO A 1 1.59 15.08 -5.14
CA PRO A 1 1.45 13.67 -4.70
C PRO A 1 2.77 12.93 -4.91
N TRP A 2 3.30 12.30 -3.86
CA TRP A 2 4.54 11.54 -3.94
C TRP A 2 4.29 10.29 -4.79
N SER A 3 5.15 10.00 -5.75
CA SER A 3 4.97 8.84 -6.63
C SER A 3 5.24 7.54 -5.85
N ASN A 4 4.65 6.44 -6.31
CA ASN A 4 4.80 5.12 -5.69
C ASN A 4 6.27 4.69 -5.55
N ALA A 5 7.11 5.10 -6.50
CA ALA A 5 8.54 4.83 -6.49
C ALA A 5 9.27 5.49 -5.32
N VAL A 6 8.90 6.74 -4.98
CA VAL A 6 9.49 7.46 -3.86
C VAL A 6 9.07 6.83 -2.54
N ILE A 7 7.81 6.37 -2.43
CA ILE A 7 7.32 5.67 -1.24
C ILE A 7 8.11 4.38 -1.00
N THR A 8 8.34 3.58 -2.05
CA THR A 8 9.15 2.36 -1.94
C THR A 8 10.59 2.66 -1.50
N ALA A 9 11.21 3.71 -2.06
CA ALA A 9 12.57 4.10 -1.68
C ALA A 9 12.69 4.48 -0.19
N VAL A 10 11.68 5.18 0.36
CA VAL A 10 11.62 5.52 1.79
C VAL A 10 11.50 4.27 2.66
N ILE A 11 10.65 3.31 2.29
CA ILE A 11 10.51 2.05 3.04
C ILE A 11 11.82 1.26 3.02
N THR A 12 12.47 1.12 1.86
CA THR A 12 13.75 0.40 1.75
C THR A 12 14.87 1.07 2.57
N ALA A 13 14.90 2.40 2.63
CA ALA A 13 15.86 3.12 3.46
C ALA A 13 15.63 2.90 4.97
N LEU A 14 14.36 2.82 5.39
CA LEU A 14 13.99 2.49 6.78
C LEU A 14 14.34 1.05 7.13
N GLU A 15 14.04 0.09 6.25
CA GLU A 15 14.38 -1.33 6.43
C GLU A 15 15.89 -1.56 6.52
N SER A 16 16.68 -0.81 5.74
CA SER A 16 18.14 -0.93 5.73
C SER A 16 18.80 -0.49 7.05
N ARG A 17 18.09 0.31 7.86
CA ARG A 17 18.57 0.79 9.17
C ARG A 17 18.03 -0.03 10.34
N LYS A 18 17.19 -1.03 10.06
CA LYS A 18 16.63 -1.91 11.08
C LYS A 18 17.74 -2.81 11.64
N GLY A 19 17.81 -2.94 12.97
CA GLY A 19 18.85 -3.69 13.67
C GLY A 19 20.07 -2.85 14.06
N GLU A 20 20.12 -1.55 13.73
CA GLU A 20 21.16 -0.64 14.21
C GLU A 20 21.00 -0.33 15.71
N HIS A 21 19.76 -0.22 16.21
CA HIS A 21 19.50 0.09 17.61
C HIS A 21 18.09 -0.36 18.04
N PRO A 22 17.93 -1.11 19.16
CA PRO A 22 16.63 -1.65 19.59
C PRO A 22 15.53 -0.59 19.77
N LEU A 23 15.85 0.57 20.34
CA LEU A 23 14.90 1.69 20.49
C LEU A 23 14.54 2.36 19.15
N LEU A 24 15.41 2.27 18.14
CA LEU A 24 15.16 2.85 16.82
C LEU A 24 14.26 1.93 15.99
N ASP A 25 14.37 0.62 16.19
CA ASP A 25 13.59 -0.39 15.47
C ASP A 25 12.09 -0.22 15.70
N GLU A 26 11.65 0.08 16.93
CA GLU A 26 10.25 0.38 17.23
C GLU A 26 9.72 1.56 16.41
N HIS A 27 10.52 2.63 16.29
CA HIS A 27 10.16 3.81 15.51
C HIS A 27 10.20 3.55 14.00
N ILE A 28 11.13 2.71 13.53
CA ILE A 28 11.21 2.27 12.13
C ILE A 28 9.96 1.45 11.76
N GLU A 29 9.55 0.52 12.62
CA GLU A 29 8.35 -0.30 12.40
C GLU A 29 7.09 0.56 12.36
N TRP A 30 6.95 1.51 13.29
CA TRP A 30 5.85 2.46 13.29
C TRP A 30 5.83 3.33 12.01
N ALA A 31 6.99 3.85 11.59
CA ALA A 31 7.09 4.67 10.39
C ALA A 31 6.73 3.91 9.11
N ILE A 32 7.15 2.64 8.99
CA ILE A 32 6.80 1.77 7.86
C ILE A 32 5.29 1.50 7.84
N ALA A 33 4.69 1.14 8.98
CA ALA A 33 3.26 0.90 9.09
C ALA A 33 2.45 2.13 8.67
N GLN A 34 2.85 3.32 9.14
CA GLN A 34 2.21 4.58 8.80
C GLN A 34 2.28 4.88 7.30
N GLN A 35 3.41 4.55 6.65
CA GLN A 35 3.62 4.80 5.22
C GLN A 35 2.80 3.84 4.34
N ILE A 36 2.67 2.57 4.76
CA ILE A 36 1.82 1.58 4.11
C ILE A 36 0.35 1.98 4.23
N GLU A 37 -0.09 2.41 5.41
CA GLU A 37 -1.47 2.84 5.65
C GLU A 37 -1.86 4.03 4.76
N LYS A 38 -1.01 5.06 4.69
CA LYS A 38 -1.22 6.23 3.81
C LYS A 38 -1.28 5.82 2.33
N ARG A 39 -0.41 4.89 1.91
CA ARG A 39 -0.44 4.34 0.55
C ARG A 39 -1.76 3.61 0.29
N ASN A 40 -2.21 2.77 1.21
CA ASN A 40 -3.44 2.01 1.07
C ASN A 40 -4.68 2.91 1.03
N ALA A 41 -4.75 3.92 1.90
CA ALA A 41 -5.83 4.91 1.90
C ALA A 41 -5.90 5.67 0.56
N CYS A 42 -4.75 6.10 0.03
CA CYS A 42 -4.67 6.76 -1.27
C CYS A 42 -5.02 5.81 -2.43
N ILE A 43 -4.60 4.54 -2.37
CA ILE A 43 -5.01 3.53 -3.37
C ILE A 43 -6.52 3.32 -3.35
N ILE A 44 -7.13 3.21 -2.16
CA ILE A 44 -8.57 3.02 -2.00
C ILE A 44 -9.34 4.21 -2.57
N GLU A 45 -8.89 5.44 -2.30
CA GLU A 45 -9.47 6.67 -2.85
C GLU A 45 -9.36 6.72 -4.39
N VAL A 46 -8.28 6.21 -4.96
CA VAL A 46 -8.02 6.22 -6.41
C VAL A 46 -8.72 5.07 -7.16
N GLN A 47 -9.33 4.10 -6.48
CA GLN A 47 -10.16 3.08 -7.13
C GLN A 47 -11.51 3.69 -7.55
N LEU A 48 -11.54 4.32 -8.74
CA LEU A 48 -12.76 4.80 -9.37
C LEU A 48 -13.86 3.73 -9.34
N PRO A 49 -15.15 4.09 -9.13
CA PRO A 49 -16.26 3.13 -9.01
C PRO A 49 -16.34 2.08 -10.12
N LYS A 50 -15.93 2.45 -11.35
CA LYS A 50 -15.86 1.54 -12.50
C LYS A 50 -14.85 0.41 -12.31
N LYS A 51 -13.69 0.69 -11.70
CA LYS A 51 -12.64 -0.31 -11.43
C LYS A 51 -13.07 -1.26 -10.33
N GLN A 52 -13.71 -0.78 -9.26
CA GLN A 52 -14.32 -1.66 -8.26
C GLN A 52 -15.44 -2.53 -8.85
N ARG A 53 -16.25 -1.98 -9.76
CA ARG A 53 -17.29 -2.76 -10.46
C ARG A 53 -16.68 -3.87 -11.31
N LEU A 54 -15.59 -3.59 -12.02
CA LEU A 54 -14.87 -4.60 -12.80
C LEU A 54 -14.28 -5.70 -11.91
N VAL A 55 -13.66 -5.33 -10.79
CA VAL A 55 -13.14 -6.31 -9.81
C VAL A 55 -14.27 -7.21 -9.29
N ARG A 56 -15.42 -6.65 -8.90
CA ARG A 56 -16.58 -7.44 -8.45
C ARG A 56 -17.13 -8.37 -9.54
N VAL A 57 -17.11 -7.94 -10.80
CA VAL A 57 -17.55 -8.77 -11.95
C VAL A 57 -16.60 -9.95 -12.17
N ILE A 58 -15.29 -9.76 -11.95
CA ILE A 58 -14.29 -10.83 -12.05
C ILE A 58 -14.41 -11.78 -10.85
N GLU A 59 -14.53 -11.25 -9.63
CA GLU A 59 -14.61 -12.04 -8.38
C GLU A 59 -15.90 -12.87 -8.27
N LYS A 60 -17.04 -12.35 -8.72
CA LYS A 60 -18.30 -13.10 -8.76
C LYS A 60 -18.34 -14.14 -9.89
N GLY A 61 -17.29 -14.20 -10.71
CA GLY A 61 -17.33 -14.79 -12.03
C GLY A 61 -18.12 -13.90 -12.97
N LEU A 62 -17.65 -13.76 -14.21
CA LEU A 62 -18.50 -13.27 -15.29
C LEU A 62 -19.74 -14.17 -15.24
N VAL A 63 -20.91 -13.64 -14.86
CA VAL A 63 -22.16 -14.34 -15.15
C VAL A 63 -22.09 -14.50 -16.66
N ARG A 64 -21.80 -15.73 -17.07
CA ARG A 64 -21.59 -16.11 -18.45
C ARG A 64 -22.97 -15.90 -19.06
N ASP A 65 -23.21 -14.72 -19.62
CA ASP A 65 -24.45 -14.46 -20.34
C ASP A 65 -24.47 -15.47 -21.50
N ALA A 66 -25.41 -16.40 -21.35
CA ALA A 66 -25.89 -17.29 -22.39
C ALA A 66 -26.64 -16.49 -23.45
#